data_AF-X1M828-F1
#
_entry.id   AF-X1M828-F1
#
_cell.length_a   1.000
_cell.length_b   1.000
_cell.length_c   1.000
_cell.angle_alpha   90.00
_cell.angle_beta   90.00
_cell.angle_gamma   90.00
#
_symmetry.space_group_name_H-M   'P 1'
#
loop_
_entity.id
_entity.type
_entity.pdbx_description
1 polymer ?
#
loop_
_entity_poly.entity_id
_entity_poly.type
_entity_poly.pdbx_seq_one_letter_code
_entity_poly.pdbx_strand_id
1 'polypeptide(L)'
;MALIDGLISYWKLDEASGNAADSHGANIGVASNIAYGTAGIINNCFSYNGTTSNVNCGHDASLNVTTGLTISFWIKSTPRSYNNFFLKQSSIYIRDADNGKISPHLWIDGSWRNFESASTHSAAAWSHWVFTFDGNDLRLYKNGVEDTNSPYHYVGSINITAN
;
A
#
# COMPACT_ATOMS: atom_id res chain seq x y z
N MET A 1 24.05 -4.56 -0.87
CA MET A 1 22.92 -3.79 -0.30
C MET A 1 21.89 -4.81 0.13
N ALA A 2 21.59 -4.87 1.43
CA ALA A 2 20.63 -5.83 1.94
C ALA A 2 19.21 -5.32 1.65
N LEU A 3 18.24 -6.22 1.47
CA LEU A 3 16.84 -5.86 1.20
C LEU A 3 16.18 -5.03 2.33
N ILE A 4 16.85 -4.94 3.48
CA ILE A 4 16.41 -4.21 4.67
C ILE A 4 16.97 -2.77 4.72
N ASP A 5 17.96 -2.44 3.89
CA ASP A 5 18.53 -1.09 3.86
C ASP A 5 17.48 -0.13 3.27
N GLY A 6 16.97 0.79 4.10
CA GLY A 6 15.91 1.74 3.72
C GLY A 6 14.47 1.24 3.93
N LEU A 7 14.29 0.04 4.49
CA LEU A 7 12.97 -0.39 4.96
C LEU A 7 12.56 0.44 6.19
N ILE A 8 11.34 0.95 6.20
CA ILE A 8 10.83 1.76 7.32
C ILE A 8 9.99 0.90 8.27
N SER A 9 9.08 0.11 7.71
CA SER A 9 8.16 -0.75 8.47
C SER A 9 7.78 -1.99 7.67
N TYR A 10 7.50 -3.07 8.38
CA TYR A 10 7.04 -4.31 7.77
C TYR A 10 6.00 -5.01 8.65
N TRP A 11 4.75 -4.95 8.23
CA TRP A 11 3.66 -5.70 8.83
C TRP A 11 3.42 -6.99 8.05
N LYS A 12 3.57 -8.13 8.72
CA LYS A 12 3.31 -9.44 8.12
C LYS A 12 1.82 -9.70 7.95
N LEU A 13 1.01 -9.15 8.87
CA LEU A 13 -0.45 -9.33 8.92
C LEU A 13 -0.84 -10.81 9.04
N ASP A 14 -0.03 -11.61 9.72
CA ASP A 14 -0.21 -13.06 9.89
C ASP A 14 -0.54 -13.46 11.34
N GLU A 15 -0.82 -12.49 12.21
CA GLU A 15 -1.18 -12.70 13.60
C GLU A 15 -2.49 -13.50 13.72
N ALA A 16 -2.58 -14.37 14.73
CA ALA A 16 -3.80 -15.11 15.04
C ALA A 16 -4.82 -14.28 15.84
N SER A 17 -4.37 -13.17 16.44
CA SER A 17 -5.19 -12.23 17.21
C SER A 17 -4.37 -10.98 17.55
N GLY A 18 -5.03 -9.85 17.81
CA GLY A 18 -4.40 -8.64 18.35
C GLY A 18 -3.89 -7.69 17.27
N ASN A 19 -2.98 -6.80 17.66
CA ASN A 19 -2.44 -5.77 16.78
C ASN A 19 -1.45 -6.34 15.76
N ALA A 20 -1.36 -5.71 14.59
CA ALA A 20 -0.32 -6.01 13.60
C ALA A 20 1.04 -5.53 14.12
N ALA A 21 1.97 -6.46 14.33
CA ALA A 21 3.32 -6.13 14.74
C ALA A 21 4.10 -5.54 13.57
N ASP A 22 4.80 -4.44 13.79
CA ASP A 22 5.85 -4.00 12.89
C ASP A 22 7.10 -4.85 13.17
N SER A 23 7.44 -5.71 12.21
CA SER A 23 8.54 -6.66 12.31
C SER A 23 9.90 -6.07 11.93
N HIS A 24 9.93 -4.77 11.60
CA HIS A 24 11.16 -4.04 11.30
C HIS A 24 11.30 -2.76 12.13
N GLY A 25 10.28 -1.90 12.08
CA GLY A 25 10.25 -0.63 12.80
C GLY A 25 9.50 -0.72 14.13
N ALA A 26 8.93 0.41 14.55
CA ALA A 26 8.15 0.54 15.79
C ALA A 26 6.68 0.94 15.54
N ASN A 27 6.21 0.90 14.30
CA ASN A 27 4.91 1.42 13.90
C ASN A 27 3.80 0.38 14.08
N ILE A 28 3.52 -0.04 15.32
CA ILE A 28 2.52 -1.07 15.63
C ILE A 28 1.14 -0.67 15.06
N GLY A 29 0.54 -1.57 14.29
CA GLY A 29 -0.77 -1.38 13.67
C GLY A 29 -1.91 -1.81 14.59
N VAL A 30 -2.71 -0.87 15.06
CA VAL A 30 -3.93 -1.16 15.83
C VAL A 30 -4.99 -1.72 14.90
N ALA A 31 -5.31 -3.00 15.08
CA ALA A 31 -6.26 -3.73 14.24
C ALA A 31 -7.70 -3.53 14.76
N SER A 32 -8.60 -3.15 13.86
CA SER A 32 -10.02 -2.92 14.15
C SER A 32 -10.87 -3.75 13.19
N ASN A 33 -11.84 -4.51 13.73
CA ASN A 33 -12.77 -5.35 12.97
C ASN A 33 -12.09 -6.31 11.98
N ILE A 34 -10.88 -6.78 12.29
CA ILE A 34 -10.15 -7.75 11.48
C ILE A 34 -10.62 -9.17 11.80
N ALA A 35 -10.83 -9.99 10.77
CA ALA A 35 -10.96 -11.43 10.92
C ALA A 35 -9.59 -12.09 10.72
N TYR A 36 -9.23 -12.99 11.65
CA TYR A 36 -7.95 -13.70 11.67
C TYR A 36 -8.11 -15.16 11.25
N GLY A 37 -6.99 -15.84 10.98
CA GLY A 37 -6.96 -17.28 10.68
C GLY A 37 -7.24 -17.66 9.23
N THR A 38 -7.37 -16.68 8.33
CA THR A 38 -7.41 -16.94 6.88
C THR A 38 -6.00 -17.23 6.37
N ALA A 39 -5.84 -18.26 5.54
CA ALA A 39 -4.55 -18.59 4.94
C ALA A 39 -4.07 -17.46 4.00
N GLY A 40 -2.86 -16.97 4.26
CA GLY A 40 -2.17 -15.96 3.48
C GLY A 40 -1.36 -16.56 2.33
N ILE A 41 -0.62 -15.70 1.64
CA ILE A 41 0.44 -16.14 0.72
C ILE A 41 1.64 -16.72 1.48
N ILE A 42 1.89 -16.19 2.68
CA ILE A 42 2.85 -16.69 3.68
C ILE A 42 2.04 -16.80 4.97
N ASN A 43 2.06 -17.95 5.64
CA ASN A 43 1.30 -18.19 6.88
C ASN A 43 -0.19 -17.79 6.76
N ASN A 44 -0.64 -16.89 7.62
CA ASN A 44 -1.99 -16.32 7.63
C ASN A 44 -2.02 -14.94 6.97
N CYS A 45 -3.23 -14.40 6.77
CA CYS A 45 -3.45 -13.01 6.42
C CYS A 45 -4.58 -12.40 7.26
N PHE A 46 -4.56 -11.08 7.37
CA PHE A 46 -5.72 -10.33 7.84
C PHE A 46 -6.81 -10.34 6.78
N SER A 47 -8.04 -10.64 7.20
CA SER A 47 -9.23 -10.55 6.35
C SER A 47 -10.05 -9.32 6.72
N TYR A 48 -10.34 -8.52 5.70
CA TYR A 48 -11.05 -7.26 5.80
C TYR A 48 -12.48 -7.42 5.28
N ASN A 49 -13.45 -6.84 5.97
CA ASN A 49 -14.86 -6.89 5.60
C ASN A 49 -15.26 -5.86 4.51
N GLY A 50 -14.33 -4.99 4.12
CA GLY A 50 -14.54 -3.94 3.11
C GLY A 50 -15.40 -2.77 3.58
N THR A 51 -15.70 -2.63 4.86
CA THR A 51 -16.53 -1.53 5.39
C THR A 51 -15.90 -0.87 6.62
N THR A 52 -15.60 -1.65 7.66
CA THR A 52 -15.14 -1.14 8.96
C THR A 52 -13.82 -1.75 9.42
N SER A 53 -13.29 -2.74 8.69
CA SER A 53 -12.00 -3.34 8.96
C SER A 53 -10.86 -2.40 8.56
N ASN A 54 -9.94 -2.13 9.48
CA ASN A 54 -8.71 -1.40 9.17
C ASN A 54 -7.58 -1.74 10.14
N VAL A 55 -6.35 -1.40 9.74
CA VAL A 55 -5.19 -1.39 10.62
C VAL A 55 -4.68 0.05 10.65
N ASN A 56 -4.60 0.65 11.84
CA ASN A 56 -4.10 2.01 12.02
C ASN A 56 -2.69 1.96 12.62
N CYS A 57 -1.67 2.32 11.82
CA CYS A 57 -0.28 2.31 12.23
C CYS A 57 0.17 3.61 12.94
N GLY A 58 -0.77 4.50 13.28
CA GLY A 58 -0.49 5.75 13.96
C GLY A 58 0.15 6.82 13.07
N HIS A 59 0.67 7.85 13.73
CA HIS A 59 1.42 8.93 13.09
C HIS A 59 2.80 9.01 13.72
N ASP A 60 3.78 8.39 13.07
CA ASP A 60 5.19 8.46 13.45
C ASP A 60 5.99 9.24 12.42
N ALA A 61 7.03 9.96 12.86
CA ALA A 61 7.89 10.73 11.98
C ALA A 61 8.64 9.85 10.96
N SER A 62 8.91 8.58 11.29
CA SER A 62 9.49 7.61 10.35
C SER A 62 8.60 7.34 9.14
N LEU A 63 7.27 7.50 9.27
CA LEU A 63 6.30 7.31 8.17
C LEU A 63 6.09 8.57 7.33
N ASN A 64 6.78 9.66 7.63
CA ASN A 64 6.69 10.94 6.93
C ASN A 64 7.71 11.02 5.78
N VAL A 65 7.45 10.24 4.73
CA VAL A 65 8.31 10.13 3.53
C VAL A 65 8.07 11.28 2.54
N THR A 66 9.15 11.92 2.06
CA THR A 66 9.09 13.14 1.22
C THR A 66 9.80 13.05 -0.13
N THR A 67 10.93 12.32 -0.20
CA THR A 67 11.81 12.31 -1.39
C THR A 67 11.62 11.09 -2.28
N GLY A 68 11.15 9.99 -1.70
CA GLY A 68 10.91 8.73 -2.39
C GLY A 68 10.10 7.79 -1.52
N LEU A 69 9.46 6.83 -2.15
CA LEU A 69 8.54 5.90 -1.51
C LEU A 69 8.56 4.56 -2.22
N THR A 70 8.47 3.48 -1.45
CA THR A 70 8.12 2.16 -1.97
C THR A 70 7.09 1.54 -1.04
N ILE A 71 5.95 1.12 -1.59
CA ILE A 71 4.91 0.38 -0.87
C ILE A 71 4.75 -0.96 -1.58
N SER A 72 4.88 -2.04 -0.82
CA SER A 72 4.83 -3.42 -1.34
C SER A 72 3.87 -4.23 -0.50
N PHE A 73 2.91 -4.91 -1.16
CA PHE A 73 1.88 -5.68 -0.46
C PHE A 73 1.28 -6.76 -1.36
N TRP A 74 0.76 -7.81 -0.73
CA TRP A 74 -0.02 -8.86 -1.38
C TRP A 74 -1.51 -8.63 -1.15
N ILE A 75 -2.33 -8.83 -2.17
CA ILE A 75 -3.79 -8.81 -2.04
C ILE A 75 -4.45 -9.97 -2.78
N LYS A 76 -5.60 -10.37 -2.25
CA LYS A 76 -6.61 -11.20 -2.91
C LYS A 76 -7.96 -10.60 -2.55
N SER A 77 -8.54 -9.84 -3.47
CA SER A 77 -9.74 -9.02 -3.19
C SER A 77 -10.66 -8.94 -4.39
N THR A 78 -11.96 -8.91 -4.15
CA THR A 78 -12.95 -8.55 -5.17
C THR A 78 -12.85 -7.05 -5.44
N PRO A 79 -12.66 -6.62 -6.69
CA PRO A 79 -12.57 -5.19 -6.99
C PRO A 79 -13.81 -4.43 -6.57
N ARG A 80 -13.61 -3.26 -5.97
CA ARG A 80 -14.69 -2.40 -5.50
C ARG A 80 -14.32 -0.94 -5.71
N SER A 81 -15.13 -0.20 -6.46
CA SER A 81 -14.94 1.23 -6.72
C SER A 81 -14.47 2.01 -5.49
N TYR A 82 -13.31 2.66 -5.63
CA TYR A 82 -12.72 3.56 -4.64
C TYR A 82 -12.40 2.93 -3.27
N ASN A 83 -12.22 1.61 -3.20
CA ASN A 83 -11.76 0.95 -1.99
C ASN A 83 -10.25 1.18 -1.76
N ASN A 84 -9.87 1.74 -0.61
CA ASN A 84 -8.47 1.97 -0.27
C ASN A 84 -7.81 0.72 0.32
N PHE A 85 -6.68 0.29 -0.24
CA PHE A 85 -5.81 -0.74 0.35
C PHE A 85 -4.74 -0.14 1.26
N PHE A 86 -4.30 1.07 0.94
CA PHE A 86 -3.34 1.84 1.72
C PHE A 86 -3.76 3.30 1.72
N LEU A 87 -3.60 3.95 2.87
CA LEU A 87 -3.86 5.37 3.05
C LEU A 87 -2.85 5.94 4.04
N LYS A 88 -2.19 7.04 3.66
CA LYS A 88 -1.40 7.87 4.57
C LYS A 88 -1.86 9.31 4.39
N GLN A 89 -2.65 9.75 5.37
CA GLN A 89 -3.28 11.08 5.41
C GLN A 89 -3.97 11.42 4.07
N SER A 90 -3.90 12.68 3.67
CA SER A 90 -4.44 13.18 2.39
C SER A 90 -3.34 13.33 1.34
N SER A 91 -2.27 12.51 1.40
CA SER A 91 -1.10 12.66 0.52
C SER A 91 -0.78 11.40 -0.28
N ILE A 92 -1.08 10.21 0.24
CA ILE A 92 -0.73 8.94 -0.40
C ILE A 92 -1.90 7.98 -0.25
N TYR A 93 -2.35 7.41 -1.36
CA TYR A 93 -3.30 6.31 -1.34
C TYR A 93 -3.05 5.31 -2.45
N ILE A 94 -3.32 4.04 -2.17
CA ILE A 94 -3.40 2.98 -3.18
C ILE A 94 -4.79 2.39 -3.06
N ARG A 95 -5.56 2.48 -4.14
CA ARG A 95 -6.98 2.13 -4.14
C ARG A 95 -7.41 1.43 -5.42
N ASP A 96 -8.62 0.91 -5.38
CA ASP A 96 -9.36 0.52 -6.57
C ASP A 96 -9.84 1.74 -7.36
N ALA A 97 -9.66 1.67 -8.67
CA ALA A 97 -10.38 2.47 -9.65
C ALA A 97 -11.76 1.87 -9.93
N ASP A 98 -12.63 2.61 -10.61
CA ASP A 98 -14.01 2.18 -10.92
C ASP A 98 -14.11 0.91 -11.78
N ASN A 99 -13.02 0.56 -12.46
CA ASN A 99 -12.92 -0.60 -13.35
C ASN A 99 -12.16 -1.78 -12.69
N GLY A 100 -11.86 -1.70 -11.40
CA GLY A 100 -11.14 -2.74 -10.65
C GLY A 100 -9.64 -2.83 -10.91
N LYS A 101 -9.07 -1.79 -11.53
CA LYS A 101 -7.63 -1.57 -11.61
C LYS A 101 -7.11 -0.96 -10.33
N ILE A 102 -5.83 -1.17 -10.04
CA ILE A 102 -5.17 -0.50 -8.93
C ILE A 102 -4.72 0.88 -9.39
N SER A 103 -4.99 1.89 -8.57
CA SER A 103 -4.59 3.27 -8.83
C SER A 103 -3.85 3.86 -7.64
N PRO A 104 -2.50 3.94 -7.71
CA PRO A 104 -1.72 4.70 -6.74
C PRO A 104 -1.89 6.19 -7.01
N HIS A 105 -2.00 6.97 -5.95
CA HIS A 105 -2.07 8.42 -6.01
C HIS A 105 -1.12 9.04 -5.00
N LEU A 106 -0.51 10.14 -5.44
CA LEU A 106 0.51 10.86 -4.70
C LEU A 106 0.28 12.36 -4.84
N TRP A 107 0.31 13.08 -3.73
CA TRP A 107 0.26 14.54 -3.71
C TRP A 107 1.70 15.07 -3.82
N ILE A 108 2.04 15.58 -5.01
CA ILE A 108 3.40 16.03 -5.37
C ILE A 108 3.34 17.51 -5.72
N ASP A 109 4.14 18.31 -5.03
CA ASP A 109 4.26 19.77 -5.20
C ASP A 109 2.92 20.51 -5.42
N GLY A 110 1.93 20.18 -4.59
CA GLY A 110 0.62 20.84 -4.59
C GLY A 110 -0.36 20.32 -5.66
N SER A 111 -0.09 19.15 -6.26
CA SER A 111 -0.99 18.53 -7.24
C SER A 111 -1.12 17.02 -7.07
N TRP A 112 -2.31 16.48 -7.37
CA TRP A 112 -2.53 15.04 -7.41
C TRP A 112 -1.90 14.44 -8.66
N ARG A 113 -1.18 13.34 -8.47
CA ARG A 113 -0.57 12.51 -9.51
C ARG A 113 -1.03 11.08 -9.31
N ASN A 114 -1.54 10.48 -10.36
CA ASN A 114 -2.04 9.11 -10.33
C ASN A 114 -2.11 8.53 -11.73
N PHE A 115 -2.19 7.22 -11.78
CA PHE A 115 -2.52 6.46 -12.98
C PHE A 115 -3.21 5.17 -12.56
N GLU A 116 -3.69 4.39 -13.52
CA GLU A 116 -4.30 3.09 -13.27
C GLU A 116 -3.43 1.99 -13.87
N SER A 117 -3.38 0.84 -13.19
CA SER A 117 -2.73 -0.37 -13.71
C SER A 117 -3.33 -0.82 -15.05
N ALA A 118 -2.56 -1.54 -15.85
CA ALA A 118 -3.04 -2.08 -17.11
C ALA A 118 -4.08 -3.18 -16.89
N SER A 119 -3.87 -4.00 -15.86
CA SER A 119 -4.74 -5.14 -15.50
C SER A 119 -5.44 -4.95 -14.16
N THR A 120 -6.56 -5.64 -13.99
CA THR A 120 -7.31 -5.68 -12.72
C THR A 120 -6.67 -6.62 -11.70
N HIS A 121 -7.05 -6.48 -10.43
CA HIS A 121 -6.85 -7.53 -9.42
C HIS A 121 -8.14 -8.37 -9.30
N SER A 122 -8.09 -9.48 -8.55
CA SER A 122 -9.28 -10.32 -8.36
C SER A 122 -9.24 -11.12 -7.06
N ALA A 123 -10.40 -11.67 -6.67
CA ALA A 123 -10.51 -12.60 -5.54
C ALA A 123 -10.12 -14.03 -5.92
N ALA A 124 -9.79 -14.32 -7.19
CA ALA A 124 -9.45 -15.66 -7.64
C ALA A 124 -8.04 -16.08 -7.22
N ALA A 125 -7.09 -15.13 -7.18
CA ALA A 125 -5.69 -15.40 -6.90
C ALA A 125 -5.04 -14.23 -6.14
N TRP A 126 -4.01 -14.56 -5.35
CA TRP A 126 -3.12 -13.56 -4.78
C TRP A 126 -2.36 -12.83 -5.89
N SER A 127 -2.17 -11.52 -5.71
CA SER A 127 -1.33 -10.69 -6.55
C SER A 127 -0.44 -9.81 -5.69
N HIS A 128 0.83 -9.73 -6.04
CA HIS A 128 1.80 -8.86 -5.39
C HIS A 128 1.85 -7.53 -6.14
N TRP A 129 1.73 -6.43 -5.41
CA TRP A 129 1.79 -5.09 -5.98
C TRP A 129 2.87 -4.28 -5.29
N VAL A 130 3.64 -3.57 -6.10
CA VAL A 130 4.66 -2.63 -5.62
C VAL A 130 4.46 -1.30 -6.30
N PHE A 131 4.23 -0.25 -5.52
CA PHE A 131 4.20 1.12 -5.98
C PHE A 131 5.48 1.82 -5.54
N THR A 132 6.18 2.48 -6.48
CA THR A 132 7.40 3.22 -6.18
C THR A 132 7.35 4.64 -6.71
N PHE A 133 8.00 5.55 -6.00
CA PHE A 133 8.33 6.90 -6.44
C PHE A 133 9.77 7.23 -6.04
N ASP A 134 10.56 7.77 -6.95
CA ASP A 134 11.97 8.09 -6.76
C ASP A 134 12.29 9.60 -6.81
N GLY A 135 11.26 10.45 -6.82
CA GLY A 135 11.40 11.89 -7.03
C GLY A 135 11.18 12.33 -8.49
N ASN A 136 11.17 11.40 -9.45
CA ASN A 136 11.00 11.68 -10.88
C ASN A 136 9.91 10.84 -11.55
N ASP A 137 9.76 9.58 -11.15
CA ASP A 137 8.86 8.65 -11.84
C ASP A 137 8.05 7.83 -10.85
N LEU A 138 6.76 7.68 -11.17
CA LEU A 138 5.88 6.74 -10.49
C LEU A 138 5.88 5.42 -11.27
N ARG A 139 6.09 4.30 -10.56
CA ARG A 139 6.06 2.96 -11.15
C ARG A 139 5.16 2.04 -10.36
N LEU A 140 4.53 1.11 -11.06
CA LEU A 140 3.70 0.07 -10.46
C LEU A 140 4.16 -1.28 -11.00
N TYR A 141 4.33 -2.25 -10.12
CA TYR A 141 4.71 -3.60 -10.48
C TYR A 141 3.62 -4.56 -10.03
N LYS A 142 3.35 -5.57 -10.85
CA LYS A 142 2.46 -6.69 -10.52
C LYS A 142 3.25 -7.99 -10.62
N ASN A 143 3.30 -8.76 -9.54
CA ASN A 143 4.03 -10.03 -9.46
C ASN A 143 5.49 -9.92 -9.92
N GLY A 144 6.16 -8.83 -9.54
CA GLY A 144 7.57 -8.58 -9.88
C GLY A 144 7.84 -8.06 -11.30
N VAL A 145 6.81 -7.84 -12.12
CA VAL A 145 6.93 -7.26 -13.47
C VAL A 145 6.35 -5.86 -13.48
N GLU A 146 7.04 -4.90 -14.10
CA GLU A 146 6.52 -3.52 -14.24
C GLU A 146 5.22 -3.54 -15.06
N ASP A 147 4.21 -2.84 -14.57
CA ASP A 147 2.93 -2.70 -15.25
C ASP A 147 3.14 -1.89 -16.53
N THR A 148 2.47 -2.30 -17.61
CA THR A 148 2.68 -1.69 -18.93
C THR A 148 2.21 -0.24 -19.05
N ASN A 149 1.46 0.25 -18.07
CA ASN A 149 1.11 1.67 -18.00
C ASN A 149 2.19 2.50 -17.26
N SER A 150 3.17 1.89 -16.59
CA SER A 150 4.31 2.60 -15.96
C SER A 150 5.59 2.53 -16.82
N PRO A 151 6.53 3.48 -16.64
CA PRO A 151 6.53 4.60 -15.68
C PRO A 151 5.68 5.80 -16.11
N TYR A 152 5.19 6.58 -15.14
CA TYR A 152 4.68 7.94 -15.36
C TYR A 152 5.66 8.97 -14.80
N HIS A 153 6.10 9.89 -15.65
CA HIS A 153 7.07 10.91 -15.28
C HIS A 153 6.42 12.09 -14.54
N TYR A 154 6.78 12.26 -13.27
CA TYR A 154 6.40 13.38 -12.41
C TYR A 154 7.55 13.74 -11.48
N VAL A 155 8.14 14.91 -11.68
CA VAL A 155 9.22 15.42 -10.82
C VAL A 155 8.63 16.18 -9.65
N GLY A 156 9.16 15.94 -8.45
CA GLY A 156 8.82 16.74 -7.27
C GLY A 156 8.98 16.01 -5.94
N SER A 157 8.48 16.63 -4.87
CA SER A 157 8.47 16.05 -3.53
C SER A 157 7.07 15.69 -3.06
N ILE A 158 6.97 14.61 -2.30
CA ILE A 158 5.73 14.23 -1.63
C ILE A 158 5.44 15.28 -0.55
N ASN A 159 4.30 15.94 -0.66
CA ASN A 159 3.87 16.87 0.38
C ASN A 159 3.20 16.07 1.52
N ILE A 160 3.88 15.99 2.65
CA ILE A 160 3.30 15.54 3.91
C ILE A 160 2.72 16.74 4.65
N THR A 161 1.47 16.67 5.09
CA THR A 161 0.96 17.62 6.08
C THR A 161 1.34 17.12 7.47
N ALA A 162 1.96 17.98 8.29
CA ALA A 162 1.99 17.75 9.73
C ALA A 162 0.53 17.76 10.21
N ASN A 163 0.08 16.66 10.82
CA ASN A 163 -1.18 16.70 11.56
C ASN A 163 -0.94 17.36 12.91
#